data_AF-A0AAV0GRZ7-F1
#
_entry.id   AF-A0AAV0GRZ7-F1
#
_cell.length_a   1.000
_cell.length_b   1.000
_cell.length_c   1.000
_cell.angle_alpha   90.00
_cell.angle_beta   90.00
_cell.angle_gamma   90.00
#
_symmetry.space_group_name_H-M   'P 1'
#
loop_
_entity.id
_entity.type
_entity.pdbx_description
1 polymer ?
#
loop_
_entity_poly.entity_id
_entity_poly.type
_entity_poly.pdbx_seq_one_letter_code
_entity_poly.pdbx_strand_id
1 'polypeptide(L)'
;MDEEDVVGVSLSKSLLQVAARALKINVSELGPLVLPYSEQLKIFGKGRAKREAAVVVPRFKRAFKHFCIHAGGRAIIDGVEKNLKLENEDGEASRMTLYRFGNTSSSSVWYELSYLEAKGKVKKGDRIWQISFGSGFKCNSAVWKSLANVDPERKNAWSDRIHMYPVQMPDFS
;
A
#
# COMPACT_ATOMS: atom_id res chain seq x y z
N MET A 1 -33.66 7.66 3.32
CA MET A 1 -34.09 7.35 1.94
C MET A 1 -34.54 8.68 1.42
N ASP A 2 -33.82 9.20 0.43
CA ASP A 2 -34.10 10.50 -0.16
C ASP A 2 -34.67 10.21 -1.55
N GLU A 3 -35.55 11.08 -2.03
CA GLU A 3 -36.49 10.86 -3.16
C GLU A 3 -35.85 10.75 -4.56
N GLU A 4 -34.52 10.63 -4.66
CA GLU A 4 -33.84 10.30 -5.92
C GLU A 4 -33.00 9.04 -5.71
N ASP A 5 -33.43 7.95 -6.34
CA ASP A 5 -32.91 6.58 -6.30
C ASP A 5 -31.45 6.42 -6.78
N VAL A 6 -30.52 7.17 -6.18
CA VAL A 6 -29.08 7.14 -6.45
C VAL A 6 -28.33 7.03 -5.12
N VAL A 7 -28.14 5.79 -4.68
CA VAL A 7 -27.37 5.47 -3.48
C VAL A 7 -25.91 5.21 -3.86
N GLY A 8 -24.98 6.09 -3.44
CA GLY A 8 -23.71 5.60 -2.87
C GLY A 8 -22.36 5.78 -3.59
N VAL A 9 -22.08 6.86 -4.33
CA VAL A 9 -20.75 7.00 -5.02
C VAL A 9 -19.96 8.29 -4.72
N SER A 10 -20.50 9.24 -3.94
CA SER A 10 -19.79 10.50 -3.68
C SER A 10 -18.65 10.37 -2.65
N LEU A 11 -18.85 9.54 -1.61
CA LEU A 11 -17.87 9.39 -0.53
C LEU A 11 -16.61 8.63 -0.99
N SER A 12 -16.77 7.60 -1.82
CA SER A 12 -15.65 6.78 -2.31
C SER A 12 -14.74 7.54 -3.27
N LYS A 13 -15.31 8.28 -4.23
CA LYS A 13 -14.54 9.07 -5.21
C LYS A 13 -13.76 10.20 -4.54
N SER A 14 -14.40 10.92 -3.62
CA SER A 14 -13.74 11.99 -2.85
C SER A 14 -12.67 11.42 -1.92
N LEU A 15 -12.95 10.32 -1.22
CA LEU A 15 -11.97 9.65 -0.36
C LEU A 15 -10.75 9.16 -1.16
N LEU A 16 -10.96 8.63 -2.37
CA LEU A 16 -9.87 8.21 -3.25
C LEU A 16 -9.01 9.37 -3.72
N GLN A 17 -9.63 10.49 -4.13
CA GLN A 17 -8.89 11.68 -4.55
C GLN A 17 -8.07 12.27 -3.39
N VAL A 18 -8.65 12.29 -2.19
CA VAL A 18 -7.95 12.83 -1.03
C VAL A 18 -6.88 11.85 -0.54
N ALA A 19 -7.12 10.55 -0.54
CA ALA A 19 -6.11 9.53 -0.27
C ALA A 19 -4.95 9.61 -1.26
N ALA A 20 -5.23 9.81 -2.55
CA ALA A 20 -4.21 10.01 -3.58
C ALA A 20 -3.38 11.28 -3.32
N ARG A 21 -4.03 12.39 -2.91
CA ARG A 21 -3.33 13.63 -2.56
C ARG A 21 -2.45 13.46 -1.33
N ALA A 22 -2.99 12.85 -0.27
CA ALA A 22 -2.26 12.56 0.96
C ALA A 22 -1.07 11.63 0.70
N LEU A 23 -1.29 10.58 -0.10
CA LEU A 23 -0.25 9.66 -0.55
C LEU A 23 0.84 10.39 -1.34
N LYS A 24 0.48 11.30 -2.26
CA LYS A 24 1.43 12.08 -3.06
C LYS A 24 2.30 13.00 -2.20
N ILE A 25 1.72 13.63 -1.17
CA ILE A 25 2.46 14.47 -0.21
C ILE A 25 3.43 13.58 0.57
N ASN A 26 2.91 12.50 1.18
CA ASN A 26 3.70 11.56 1.95
C ASN A 26 4.83 10.92 1.12
N VAL A 27 4.57 10.57 -0.13
CA VAL A 27 5.57 10.11 -1.10
C VAL A 27 6.64 11.15 -1.38
N SER A 28 6.27 12.42 -1.52
CA SER A 28 7.23 13.49 -1.81
C SER A 28 8.16 13.74 -0.64
N GLU A 29 7.67 13.57 0.59
CA GLU A 29 8.47 13.65 1.82
C GLU A 29 9.33 12.40 2.03
N LEU A 30 8.77 11.21 1.78
CA LEU A 30 9.47 9.94 1.96
C LEU A 30 10.54 9.70 0.89
N GLY A 31 10.30 10.20 -0.34
CA GLY A 31 11.14 9.96 -1.52
C GLY A 31 12.63 10.20 -1.29
N PRO A 32 13.05 11.39 -0.82
CA PRO A 32 14.45 11.67 -0.50
C PRO A 32 15.07 10.78 0.59
N LEU A 33 14.27 10.17 1.47
CA LEU A 33 14.76 9.33 2.56
C LEU A 33 14.95 7.87 2.15
N VAL A 34 14.17 7.39 1.19
CA VAL A 34 14.07 5.96 0.88
C VAL A 34 14.55 5.59 -0.52
N LEU A 35 14.49 6.53 -1.46
CA LEU A 35 14.87 6.27 -2.85
C LEU A 35 16.40 6.23 -3.00
N PRO A 36 16.94 5.37 -3.88
CA PRO A 36 18.36 5.38 -4.22
C PRO A 36 18.78 6.73 -4.80
N TYR A 37 20.04 7.14 -4.60
CA TYR A 37 20.60 8.39 -5.16
C TYR A 37 20.33 8.57 -6.67
N SER A 38 20.33 7.48 -7.45
CA SER A 38 20.00 7.50 -8.89
C SER A 38 18.58 7.97 -9.22
N GLU A 39 17.61 7.74 -8.33
CA GLU A 39 16.23 8.23 -8.47
C GLU A 39 16.10 9.65 -7.89
N GLN A 40 16.82 9.94 -6.80
CA GLN A 40 16.89 11.30 -6.25
C GLN A 40 17.42 12.30 -7.29
N LEU A 41 18.47 11.95 -8.04
CA LEU A 41 19.03 12.79 -9.11
C LEU A 41 18.02 13.09 -10.24
N LYS A 42 17.05 12.21 -10.51
CA LYS A 42 15.99 12.49 -11.50
C LYS A 42 14.98 13.52 -10.98
N ILE A 43 14.76 13.53 -9.67
CA ILE A 43 13.85 14.45 -8.98
C ILE A 43 14.54 15.81 -8.82
N PHE A 44 15.80 15.84 -8.36
CA PHE A 44 16.56 17.06 -8.05
C PHE A 44 17.32 17.66 -9.24
N GLY A 45 17.75 16.85 -10.22
CA GLY A 45 18.49 17.31 -11.41
C GLY A 45 17.69 18.18 -12.38
N LYS A 46 16.37 18.33 -12.17
CA LYS A 46 15.50 19.30 -12.87
C LYS A 46 15.39 20.65 -12.16
N GLY A 47 16.30 20.95 -11.23
CA GLY A 47 16.37 22.23 -10.52
C GLY A 47 16.81 23.40 -11.41
N ARG A 48 15.96 23.84 -12.35
CA ARG A 48 15.82 25.22 -12.86
C ARG A 48 14.88 25.39 -14.06
N ALA A 49 14.37 24.31 -14.65
CA ALA A 49 13.49 24.42 -15.81
C ALA A 49 12.06 23.93 -15.49
N LYS A 50 11.16 24.92 -15.41
CA LYS A 50 9.71 24.84 -15.58
C LYS A 50 8.86 24.23 -14.44
N ARG A 51 8.10 25.14 -13.82
CA ARG A 51 6.70 24.95 -13.39
C ARG A 51 5.98 24.04 -14.39
N GLU A 52 5.19 23.09 -13.88
CA GLU A 52 4.57 21.96 -14.61
C GLU A 52 5.49 20.74 -14.85
N ALA A 53 6.21 20.30 -13.82
CA ALA A 53 6.73 18.95 -13.82
C ALA A 53 5.55 17.98 -13.64
N ALA A 54 5.09 17.38 -14.75
CA ALA A 54 4.29 16.16 -14.72
C ALA A 54 4.87 15.24 -13.63
N VAL A 55 4.02 14.89 -12.67
CA VAL A 55 4.40 14.09 -11.49
C VAL A 55 5.01 12.79 -12.01
N VAL A 56 6.34 12.74 -12.09
CA VAL A 56 7.04 11.49 -12.37
C VAL A 56 6.85 10.68 -11.11
N VAL A 57 5.83 9.81 -11.11
CA VAL A 57 5.60 8.85 -10.03
C VAL A 57 6.89 8.03 -9.91
N PRO A 58 7.65 8.17 -8.81
CA PRO A 58 8.89 7.44 -8.63
C PRO A 58 8.61 5.93 -8.70
N ARG A 59 9.56 5.15 -9.23
CA ARG A 59 9.42 3.69 -9.26
C ARG A 59 9.66 3.13 -7.85
N PHE A 60 8.64 3.15 -6.99
CA PHE A 60 8.71 2.69 -5.60
C PHE A 60 9.13 1.22 -5.47
N LYS A 61 8.84 0.39 -6.48
CA LYS A 61 9.32 -1.00 -6.58
C LYS A 61 10.86 -1.11 -6.61
N ARG A 62 11.60 -0.02 -6.86
CA ARG A 62 13.07 0.02 -6.71
C ARG A 62 13.54 0.22 -5.27
N ALA A 63 12.69 0.81 -4.42
CA ALA A 63 13.01 1.15 -3.03
C ALA A 63 12.38 0.18 -2.03
N PHE A 64 11.25 -0.42 -2.38
CA PHE A 64 10.49 -1.35 -1.54
C PHE A 64 10.23 -2.64 -2.30
N LYS A 65 10.40 -3.76 -1.58
CA LYS A 65 10.15 -5.10 -2.11
C LYS A 65 8.71 -5.54 -1.82
N HIS A 66 8.15 -5.09 -0.69
CA HIS A 66 6.83 -5.47 -0.23
C HIS A 66 6.01 -4.25 0.18
N PHE A 67 4.70 -4.33 0.01
CA PHE A 67 3.75 -3.27 0.33
C PHE A 67 2.64 -3.82 1.23
N CYS A 68 2.34 -3.08 2.29
CA CYS A 68 1.22 -3.32 3.19
C CYS A 68 0.33 -2.07 3.14
N ILE A 69 -0.83 -2.18 2.49
CA ILE A 69 -1.74 -1.06 2.24
C ILE A 69 -2.96 -1.25 3.13
N HIS A 70 -3.02 -0.50 4.23
CA HIS A 70 -4.18 -0.50 5.10
C HIS A 70 -5.45 -0.19 4.30
N ALA A 71 -6.36 -1.15 4.31
CA ALA A 71 -7.62 -1.03 3.62
C ALA A 71 -8.74 -0.62 4.58
N GLY A 72 -9.24 0.61 4.41
CA GLY A 72 -10.61 0.93 4.83
C GLY A 72 -11.65 0.15 4.01
N GLY A 73 -11.28 -0.28 2.80
CA GLY A 73 -12.06 -1.10 1.87
C GLY A 73 -11.30 -1.31 0.55
N ARG A 74 -11.81 -2.19 -0.33
CA ARG A 74 -11.17 -2.60 -1.61
C ARG A 74 -10.79 -1.40 -2.49
N ALA A 75 -11.68 -0.41 -2.60
CA ALA A 75 -11.45 0.78 -3.42
C ALA A 75 -10.17 1.54 -3.03
N ILE A 76 -9.83 1.59 -1.73
CA ILE A 76 -8.61 2.27 -1.25
C ILE A 76 -7.37 1.51 -1.73
N ILE A 77 -7.37 0.17 -1.67
CA ILE A 77 -6.28 -0.67 -2.19
C ILE A 77 -6.07 -0.39 -3.68
N ASP A 78 -7.15 -0.48 -4.48
CA ASP A 78 -7.11 -0.26 -5.92
C ASP A 78 -6.62 1.16 -6.27
N GLY A 79 -7.07 2.15 -5.48
CA GLY A 79 -6.62 3.53 -5.61
C GLY A 79 -5.12 3.69 -5.37
N VAL A 80 -4.59 3.09 -4.31
CA VAL A 80 -3.16 3.16 -3.97
C VAL A 80 -2.32 2.44 -5.02
N GLU A 81 -2.70 1.23 -5.42
CA GLU A 81 -2.01 0.46 -6.45
C GLU A 81 -1.93 1.25 -7.75
N LYS A 82 -3.05 1.82 -8.21
CA LYS A 82 -3.11 2.65 -9.41
C LYS A 82 -2.23 3.90 -9.32
N ASN A 83 -2.26 4.59 -8.18
CA ASN A 83 -1.46 5.82 -7.99
C ASN A 83 0.05 5.53 -7.91
N LEU A 84 0.45 4.40 -7.34
CA LEU A 84 1.85 3.99 -7.20
C LEU A 84 2.34 3.11 -8.36
N LYS A 85 1.46 2.74 -9.30
CA LYS A 85 1.72 1.80 -10.40
C LYS A 85 2.23 0.45 -9.90
N LEU A 86 1.55 -0.09 -8.89
CA LEU A 86 1.79 -1.41 -8.34
C LEU A 86 1.04 -2.47 -9.16
N GLU A 87 1.54 -3.70 -9.11
CA GLU A 87 0.87 -4.87 -9.68
C GLU A 87 -0.08 -5.50 -8.66
N ASN A 88 -0.99 -6.38 -9.10
CA ASN A 88 -1.97 -7.02 -8.22
C ASN A 88 -1.30 -7.84 -7.11
N GLU A 89 -0.15 -8.44 -7.41
CA GLU A 89 0.67 -9.23 -6.50
C GLU A 89 1.25 -8.37 -5.37
N ASP A 90 1.52 -7.09 -5.63
CA ASP A 90 2.06 -6.15 -4.65
C ASP A 90 1.02 -5.79 -3.58
N GLY A 91 -0.29 -5.82 -3.92
CA GLY A 91 -1.39 -5.60 -2.97
C GLY A 91 -2.07 -6.87 -2.45
N GLU A 92 -1.58 -8.06 -2.82
CA GLU A 92 -2.13 -9.35 -2.42
C GLU A 92 -2.31 -9.46 -0.91
N ALA A 93 -1.30 -9.06 -0.12
CA ALA A 93 -1.33 -9.12 1.34
C ALA A 93 -2.49 -8.29 1.91
N SER A 94 -2.71 -7.09 1.37
CA SER A 94 -3.79 -6.18 1.75
C SER A 94 -5.17 -6.76 1.40
N ARG A 95 -5.31 -7.34 0.20
CA ARG A 95 -6.56 -7.96 -0.26
C ARG A 95 -6.91 -9.20 0.55
N MET A 96 -5.94 -10.08 0.80
CA MET A 96 -6.16 -11.31 1.56
C MET A 96 -6.47 -10.98 3.02
N THR A 97 -5.77 -10.01 3.62
CA THR A 97 -6.07 -9.53 4.97
C THR A 97 -7.48 -8.98 5.06
N LEU A 98 -7.87 -8.09 4.14
CA LEU A 98 -9.22 -7.54 4.09
C LEU A 98 -10.28 -8.64 3.89
N TYR A 99 -10.01 -9.62 3.03
CA TYR A 99 -10.92 -10.74 2.79
C TYR A 99 -11.12 -11.60 4.05
N ARG A 100 -10.03 -11.94 4.74
CA ARG A 100 -10.06 -12.87 5.87
C ARG A 100 -10.55 -12.21 7.16
N PHE A 101 -9.99 -11.05 7.49
CA PHE A 101 -10.17 -10.41 8.80
C PHE A 101 -11.04 -9.16 8.73
N GLY A 102 -11.41 -8.71 7.53
CA GLY A 102 -12.06 -7.42 7.36
C GLY A 102 -11.10 -6.25 7.66
N ASN A 103 -11.69 -5.08 7.90
CA ASN A 103 -10.95 -3.91 8.33
C ASN A 103 -10.76 -3.95 9.86
N THR A 104 -9.59 -4.39 10.32
CA THR A 104 -9.23 -4.40 11.75
C THR A 104 -8.60 -3.08 12.20
N SER A 105 -8.95 -1.97 11.54
CA SER A 105 -8.44 -0.62 11.79
C SER A 105 -6.90 -0.56 11.65
N SER A 106 -6.23 0.22 12.48
CA SER A 106 -4.78 0.42 12.44
C SER A 106 -3.94 -0.87 12.50
N SER A 107 -4.52 -1.97 13.00
CA SER A 107 -3.83 -3.26 13.09
C SER A 107 -3.71 -4.00 11.74
N SER A 108 -4.50 -3.65 10.70
CA SER A 108 -4.50 -4.42 9.44
C SER A 108 -3.10 -4.54 8.81
N VAL A 109 -2.28 -3.49 8.89
CA VAL A 109 -0.92 -3.50 8.30
C VAL A 109 0.01 -4.53 8.94
N TRP A 110 -0.26 -4.95 10.18
CA TRP A 110 0.48 -6.01 10.85
C TRP A 110 -0.01 -7.40 10.46
N TYR A 111 -1.31 -7.56 10.20
CA TYR A 111 -1.84 -8.78 9.60
C TYR A 111 -1.33 -8.95 8.16
N GLU A 112 -1.21 -7.86 7.40
CA GLU A 112 -0.62 -7.84 6.06
C GLU A 112 0.86 -8.24 6.08
N LEU A 113 1.63 -7.70 7.02
CA LEU A 113 3.03 -8.11 7.20
C LEU A 113 3.13 -9.58 7.62
N SER A 114 2.31 -10.02 8.57
CA SER A 114 2.25 -11.42 9.02
C SER A 114 1.90 -12.37 7.87
N TYR A 115 1.06 -11.93 6.93
CA TYR A 115 0.75 -12.69 5.72
C TYR A 115 1.99 -12.88 4.85
N LEU A 116 2.75 -11.80 4.58
CA LEU A 116 3.99 -11.85 3.80
C LEU A 116 5.04 -12.76 4.46
N GLU A 117 5.16 -12.69 5.79
CA GLU A 117 6.03 -13.54 6.59
C GLU A 117 5.60 -15.02 6.51
N ALA A 118 4.31 -15.32 6.70
CA ALA A 118 3.76 -16.67 6.60
C ALA A 118 3.89 -17.26 5.18
N LYS A 119 3.90 -16.42 4.14
CA LYS A 119 4.19 -16.83 2.76
C LYS A 119 5.68 -17.05 2.49
N GLY A 120 6.56 -16.78 3.45
CA GLY A 120 8.01 -16.83 3.23
C GLY A 120 8.49 -15.79 2.20
N LYS A 121 7.71 -14.74 1.95
CA LYS A 121 8.04 -13.69 0.96
C LYS A 121 9.13 -12.74 1.49
N VAL A 122 9.18 -12.52 2.81
CA VAL A 122 10.11 -11.56 3.46
C VAL A 122 11.49 -12.17 3.70
N LYS A 123 12.52 -11.64 3.02
CA LYS A 123 13.92 -12.07 3.16
C LYS A 123 14.78 -11.02 3.85
N LYS A 124 15.94 -11.42 4.37
CA LYS A 124 16.92 -10.49 4.95
C LYS A 124 17.27 -9.39 3.93
N GLY A 125 17.20 -8.14 4.38
CA GLY A 125 17.52 -6.97 3.56
C GLY A 125 16.33 -6.38 2.81
N ASP A 126 15.21 -7.12 2.68
CA ASP A 126 14.01 -6.61 2.06
C ASP A 126 13.48 -5.38 2.80
N ARG A 127 12.93 -4.44 2.02
CA ARG A 127 12.27 -3.25 2.54
C ARG A 127 10.76 -3.38 2.37
N ILE A 128 10.02 -3.17 3.46
CA ILE A 128 8.56 -3.23 3.50
C ILE A 128 8.05 -1.82 3.74
N TRP A 129 7.06 -1.40 2.97
CA TRP A 129 6.37 -0.13 3.17
C TRP A 129 4.95 -0.36 3.66
N GLN A 130 4.66 0.10 4.88
CA GLN A 130 3.31 0.16 5.41
C GLN A 130 2.71 1.54 5.11
N ILE A 131 1.52 1.56 4.52
CA ILE A 131 0.78 2.75 4.15
C ILE A 131 -0.57 2.67 4.84
N SER A 132 -0.95 3.71 5.58
CA SER A 132 -2.28 3.77 6.19
C SER A 132 -2.97 5.11 6.05
N PHE A 133 -4.30 5.07 6.03
CA PHE A 133 -5.17 6.24 5.94
C PHE A 133 -6.02 6.32 7.19
N GLY A 134 -5.87 7.40 7.97
CA GLY A 134 -6.63 7.64 9.20
C GLY A 134 -7.84 8.55 8.99
N SER A 135 -8.67 8.69 10.03
CA SER A 135 -9.76 9.68 10.05
C SER A 135 -9.17 11.09 9.92
N GLY A 136 -9.74 11.90 9.03
CA GLY A 136 -9.23 13.25 8.72
C GLY A 136 -8.20 13.33 7.59
N PHE A 137 -8.20 12.37 6.66
CA PHE A 137 -7.46 12.43 5.39
C PHE A 137 -5.93 12.45 5.50
N LYS A 138 -5.39 11.97 6.62
CA LYS A 138 -3.95 11.83 6.82
C LYS A 138 -3.48 10.47 6.30
N CYS A 139 -2.45 10.49 5.46
CA CYS A 139 -1.70 9.30 5.07
C CYS A 139 -0.50 9.17 6.02
N ASN A 140 -0.36 8.01 6.65
CA ASN A 140 0.80 7.68 7.47
C ASN A 140 1.63 6.61 6.75
N SER A 141 2.94 6.65 6.95
CA SER A 141 3.84 5.66 6.37
C SER A 141 4.91 5.22 7.36
N ALA A 142 5.18 3.92 7.35
CA ALA A 142 6.29 3.32 8.06
C ALA A 142 7.11 2.46 7.10
N VAL A 143 8.43 2.57 7.20
CA VAL A 143 9.37 1.82 6.37
C VAL A 143 10.18 0.91 7.26
N TRP A 144 10.16 -0.37 6.92
CA TRP A 144 10.86 -1.41 7.65
C TRP A 144 11.92 -2.03 6.75
N LYS A 145 13.04 -2.42 7.36
CA LYS A 145 14.05 -3.25 6.71
C LYS A 145 14.18 -4.55 7.49
N SER A 146 13.99 -5.67 6.80
CA SER A 146 14.19 -6.98 7.42
C SER A 146 15.67 -7.20 7.74
N LEU A 147 15.98 -7.48 9.01
CA LEU A 147 17.36 -7.66 9.48
C LEU A 147 17.84 -9.12 9.39
N ALA A 148 16.92 -10.06 9.27
CA ALA A 148 17.17 -11.49 9.20
C ALA A 148 16.15 -12.16 8.27
N ASN A 149 16.38 -13.43 7.90
CA ASN A 149 15.34 -14.19 7.22
C ASN A 149 14.24 -14.50 8.23
N VAL A 150 12.98 -14.30 7.82
CA VAL A 150 11.84 -14.65 8.65
C VAL A 150 11.51 -16.11 8.41
N ASP A 151 11.41 -16.88 9.49
CA ASP A 151 10.98 -18.27 9.45
C ASP A 151 9.48 -18.33 9.14
N PRO A 152 9.07 -18.89 7.98
CA PRO A 152 7.66 -18.99 7.62
C PRO A 152 6.88 -19.98 8.49
N GLU A 153 7.55 -20.90 9.20
CA GLU A 153 6.91 -21.87 10.11
C GLU A 153 6.62 -21.27 11.49
N ARG A 154 7.17 -20.09 11.79
CA ARG A 154 6.88 -19.37 13.02
C ARG A 154 5.39 -19.07 13.12
N LYS A 155 4.75 -19.55 14.19
CA LYS A 155 3.32 -19.35 14.43
C LYS A 155 2.96 -17.85 14.44
N ASN A 156 1.94 -17.49 13.66
CA ASN A 156 1.35 -16.17 13.58
C ASN A 156 -0.15 -16.26 13.24
N ALA A 157 -0.81 -15.12 13.00
CA ALA A 157 -2.23 -15.02 12.73
C ALA A 157 -2.72 -15.80 11.47
N TRP A 158 -1.79 -16.22 10.61
CA TRP A 158 -2.10 -16.93 9.36
C TRP A 158 -1.77 -18.42 9.38
N SER A 159 -1.02 -18.91 10.37
CA SER A 159 -0.43 -20.25 10.36
C SER A 159 -1.45 -21.39 10.24
N ASP A 160 -2.69 -21.17 10.68
CA ASP A 160 -3.77 -22.15 10.59
C ASP A 160 -4.17 -22.47 9.14
N ARG A 161 -4.09 -21.48 8.24
CA ARG A 161 -4.78 -21.52 6.93
C ARG A 161 -4.02 -20.85 5.79
N ILE A 162 -2.77 -20.42 5.99
CA ILE A 162 -1.99 -19.68 4.98
C ILE A 162 -1.87 -20.41 3.64
N HIS A 163 -1.88 -21.75 3.65
CA HIS A 163 -1.79 -22.59 2.45
C HIS A 163 -3.03 -22.48 1.54
N MET A 164 -4.18 -21.99 2.04
CA MET A 164 -5.40 -21.78 1.25
C MET A 164 -5.46 -20.42 0.53
N TYR A 165 -4.44 -19.58 0.72
CA TYR A 165 -4.36 -18.25 0.11
C TYR A 165 -3.30 -18.21 -1.01
N PRO A 166 -3.34 -17.25 -1.94
CA PRO A 166 -4.43 -16.30 -2.14
C PRO A 166 -5.70 -17.01 -2.64
N VAL A 167 -6.86 -16.49 -2.24
CA VAL A 167 -8.13 -16.90 -2.83
C VAL A 167 -8.38 -16.09 -4.09
N GLN A 168 -9.07 -16.68 -5.06
CA GLN A 168 -9.48 -15.94 -6.26
C GLN A 168 -10.56 -14.92 -5.86
N MET A 169 -10.20 -13.63 -5.91
CA MET A 169 -11.14 -12.56 -5.59
C MET A 169 -12.11 -12.38 -6.76
N PRO A 170 -13.43 -12.35 -6.52
CA PRO A 170 -14.38 -12.05 -7.59
C PRO A 170 -14.10 -10.66 -8.20
N ASP A 171 -14.02 -10.63 -9.52
CA ASP A 171 -13.94 -9.40 -10.30
C ASP A 171 -15.33 -8.77 -10.34
N PHE A 172 -15.56 -7.79 -9.48
CA PHE A 172 -16.69 -6.90 -9.59
C PHE A 172 -16.18 -5.65 -10.31
N SER A 173 -16.27 -5.68 -11.64
CA SER A 173 -16.06 -4.52 -12.51
C SER A 173 -17.18 -3.50 -12.36
#